data_AF-A0A0S9SBD6-F1
#
_entry.id   AF-A0A0S9SBD6-F1
#
_cell.length_a   1.000
_cell.length_b   1.000
_cell.length_c   1.000
_cell.angle_alpha   90.00
_cell.angle_beta   90.00
_cell.angle_gamma   90.00
#
_symmetry.space_group_name_H-M   'P 1'
#
loop_
_entity.id
_entity.type
_entity.pdbx_description
1 polymer ?
#
loop_
_entity_poly.entity_id
_entity_poly.type
_entity_poly.pdbx_seq_one_letter_code
_entity_poly.pdbx_strand_id
1 'polypeptide(L)'
;MIEFFDRAGQEAAFCHDGHALYLWNGKPAAFLHDDKVYAYDGRFIGWADRGWISDETGACLLFEHDAVGGPDKPRRQTKTTPGPRGAKPARGEPGPTPPGRFSAATWSDRVFADLI
;
A
#
# COMPACT_ATOMS: atom_id res chain seq x y z
N MET A 1 -5.62 -2.69 -13.32
CA MET A 1 -5.20 -1.67 -12.33
C MET A 1 -5.96 -1.93 -11.06
N ILE A 2 -5.24 -1.94 -9.94
CA ILE A 2 -5.77 -2.09 -8.59
C ILE A 2 -5.76 -0.71 -7.92
N GLU A 3 -6.85 -0.37 -7.27
CA GLU A 3 -7.03 0.88 -6.52
C GLU A 3 -7.01 0.56 -5.04
N PHE A 4 -6.21 1.32 -4.28
CA PHE A 4 -6.04 1.16 -2.85
C PHE A 4 -6.61 2.36 -2.10
N PHE A 5 -7.45 2.08 -1.13
CA PHE A 5 -8.12 3.05 -0.29
C PHE A 5 -7.56 3.02 1.13
N ASP A 6 -7.58 4.16 1.82
CA ASP A 6 -7.15 4.27 3.21
C ASP A 6 -8.28 3.98 4.22
N ARG A 7 -7.98 4.07 5.52
CA ARG A 7 -8.97 3.88 6.61
C ARG A 7 -10.17 4.84 6.58
N ALA A 8 -10.12 5.93 5.80
CA ALA A 8 -11.22 6.86 5.60
C ALA A 8 -12.00 6.59 4.30
N GLY A 9 -11.62 5.55 3.55
CA GLY A 9 -12.21 5.19 2.26
C GLY A 9 -11.76 6.13 1.12
N GLN A 10 -10.68 6.88 1.30
CA GLN A 10 -10.11 7.78 0.30
C GLN A 10 -9.11 7.04 -0.59
N GLU A 11 -9.07 7.43 -1.85
CA GLU A 11 -8.10 6.91 -2.82
C GLU A 11 -6.69 7.37 -2.45
N ALA A 12 -5.85 6.44 -2.03
CA ALA A 12 -4.52 6.76 -1.52
C ALA A 12 -3.42 6.33 -2.50
N ALA A 13 -3.58 5.16 -3.11
CA ALA A 13 -2.58 4.60 -4.01
C ALA A 13 -3.22 3.74 -5.10
N PHE A 14 -2.44 3.42 -6.12
CA PHE A 14 -2.83 2.47 -7.13
C PHE A 14 -1.64 1.65 -7.64
N CYS A 15 -1.95 0.45 -8.13
CA CYS A 15 -0.99 -0.43 -8.78
C CYS A 15 -1.48 -0.80 -10.18
N HIS A 16 -0.66 -0.56 -11.20
CA HIS A 16 -1.07 -0.85 -12.58
C HIS A 16 -0.55 -2.19 -13.08
N ASP A 17 0.70 -2.50 -12.72
CA ASP A 17 1.49 -3.62 -13.23
C ASP A 17 1.59 -4.78 -12.23
N GLY A 18 0.96 -4.68 -11.07
CA GLY A 18 1.07 -5.66 -9.98
C GLY A 18 2.37 -5.57 -9.19
N HIS A 19 3.28 -4.65 -9.55
CA HIS A 19 4.65 -4.61 -9.00
C HIS A 19 5.02 -3.24 -8.42
N ALA A 20 4.48 -2.15 -8.94
CA ALA A 20 4.77 -0.79 -8.48
C ALA A 20 3.51 -0.12 -7.92
N LEU A 21 3.65 0.47 -6.74
CA LEU A 21 2.64 1.29 -6.10
C LEU A 21 2.93 2.76 -6.39
N TYR A 22 1.90 3.47 -6.79
CA TYR A 22 1.90 4.89 -7.03
C TYR A 22 0.96 5.55 -6.03
N LEU A 23 1.32 6.71 -5.48
CA LEU A 23 0.33 7.56 -4.82
C LEU A 23 -0.75 7.96 -5.81
N TRP A 24 -1.92 8.36 -5.32
CA TRP A 24 -3.04 8.71 -6.19
C TRP A 24 -2.71 9.83 -7.21
N ASN A 25 -1.79 10.73 -6.88
CA ASN A 25 -1.29 11.78 -7.79
C ASN A 25 -0.34 11.26 -8.90
N GLY A 26 -0.01 9.96 -8.93
CA GLY A 26 0.86 9.35 -9.91
C GLY A 26 2.35 9.31 -9.55
N LYS A 27 2.75 9.85 -8.38
CA LYS A 27 4.13 9.73 -7.88
C LYS A 27 4.44 8.26 -7.53
N PRO A 28 5.53 7.66 -8.04
CA PRO A 28 5.97 6.35 -7.58
C PRO A 28 6.25 6.37 -6.08
N ALA A 29 5.64 5.46 -5.34
CA ALA A 29 5.73 5.40 -3.88
C ALA A 29 6.58 4.21 -3.42
N ALA A 30 6.18 3.02 -3.86
CA ALA A 30 6.73 1.78 -3.35
C ALA A 30 6.72 0.71 -4.45
N PHE A 31 7.32 -0.43 -4.15
CA PHE A 31 7.27 -1.62 -4.99
C PHE A 31 6.97 -2.87 -4.16
N LEU A 32 6.39 -3.86 -4.82
CA LEU A 32 6.07 -5.17 -4.28
C LEU A 32 7.21 -6.14 -4.59
N HIS A 33 7.62 -6.92 -3.60
CA HIS A 33 8.62 -7.97 -3.72
C HIS A 33 8.36 -9.07 -2.68
N ASP A 34 8.07 -10.29 -3.11
CA ASP A 34 7.79 -11.45 -2.23
C ASP A 34 6.79 -11.14 -1.10
N ASP A 35 5.59 -10.69 -1.48
CA ASP A 35 4.46 -10.30 -0.61
C ASP A 35 4.78 -9.15 0.37
N LYS A 36 5.86 -8.43 0.12
CA LYS A 36 6.29 -7.28 0.92
C LYS A 36 6.27 -6.01 0.10
N VAL A 37 6.01 -4.91 0.78
CA VAL A 37 5.99 -3.56 0.24
C VAL A 37 7.23 -2.84 0.72
N TYR A 38 8.00 -2.31 -0.22
CA TYR A 38 9.22 -1.55 0.04
C TYR A 38 9.14 -0.18 -0.60
N ALA A 39 9.62 0.84 0.11
CA ALA A 39 9.94 2.13 -0.49
C ALA A 39 11.09 1.96 -1.49
N TYR A 40 11.20 2.89 -2.45
CA TYR A 40 12.23 2.80 -3.49
C TYR A 40 13.67 2.93 -2.95
N ASP A 41 13.88 3.45 -1.75
CA ASP A 41 15.17 3.45 -1.05
C ASP A 41 15.54 2.07 -0.44
N GLY A 42 14.65 1.08 -0.53
CA GLY A 42 14.83 -0.26 0.04
C GLY A 42 14.22 -0.43 1.43
N ARG A 43 13.65 0.61 2.03
CA ARG A 43 13.03 0.52 3.36
C ARG A 43 11.75 -0.32 3.31
N PHE A 44 11.64 -1.26 4.24
CA PHE A 44 10.42 -2.05 4.43
C PHE A 44 9.26 -1.17 4.92
N ILE A 45 8.11 -1.27 4.27
CA ILE A 45 6.88 -0.56 4.66
C ILE A 45 5.92 -1.50 5.37
N GLY A 46 5.75 -2.72 4.85
CA GLY A 46 4.81 -3.70 5.37
C GLY A 46 4.52 -4.85 4.40
N TRP A 47 3.41 -5.54 4.59
CA TRP A 47 3.05 -6.74 3.82
C TRP A 47 1.87 -6.48 2.89
N ALA A 48 1.84 -7.16 1.76
CA ALA A 48 0.68 -7.23 0.87
C ALA A 48 0.06 -8.64 0.97
N ASP A 49 -1.19 -8.72 1.43
CA ASP A 49 -1.90 -10.00 1.58
C ASP A 49 -3.39 -9.83 1.26
N ARG A 50 -3.94 -10.69 0.40
CA ARG A 50 -5.39 -10.77 0.09
C ARG A 50 -6.06 -9.40 -0.12
N GLY A 51 -5.41 -8.52 -0.89
CA GLY A 51 -5.92 -7.20 -1.24
C GLY A 51 -5.69 -6.11 -0.18
N TRP A 52 -5.00 -6.42 0.91
CA TRP A 52 -4.59 -5.47 1.94
C TRP A 52 -3.11 -5.13 1.80
N ILE A 53 -2.76 -3.90 2.17
CA ILE A 53 -1.38 -3.51 2.48
C ILE A 53 -1.36 -3.10 3.95
N SER A 54 -0.44 -3.67 4.72
CA SER A 54 -0.21 -3.27 6.11
C SER A 54 1.03 -2.40 6.27
N ASP A 55 1.22 -1.91 7.48
CA ASP A 55 2.50 -1.38 7.95
C ASP A 55 3.43 -2.49 8.48
N GLU A 56 4.59 -2.06 9.01
CA GLU A 56 5.63 -2.92 9.59
C GLU A 56 5.21 -3.64 10.87
N THR A 57 4.13 -3.21 11.52
CA THR A 57 3.54 -3.84 12.70
C THR A 57 2.49 -4.89 12.33
N GLY A 58 2.06 -4.89 11.06
CA GLY A 58 1.05 -5.77 10.51
C GLY A 58 -0.35 -5.18 10.50
N ALA A 59 -0.55 -3.94 10.95
CA ALA A 59 -1.84 -3.24 10.95
C ALA A 59 -2.20 -2.72 9.54
N CYS A 60 -3.47 -2.79 9.16
CA CYS A 60 -3.94 -2.43 7.82
C CYS A 60 -3.73 -0.94 7.53
N LEU A 61 -2.97 -0.61 6.48
CA LEU A 61 -2.80 0.75 5.96
C LEU A 61 -3.78 1.03 4.83
N LEU A 62 -3.87 0.09 3.89
CA LEU A 62 -4.67 0.23 2.68
C LEU A 62 -5.43 -1.04 2.36
N PHE A 63 -6.53 -0.89 1.63
CA PHE A 63 -7.33 -2.00 1.13
C PHE A 63 -7.75 -1.78 -0.32
N GLU A 64 -7.82 -2.85 -1.11
CA GLU A 64 -8.44 -2.84 -2.42
C GLU A 64 -9.93 -3.20 -2.36
N HIS A 65 -10.62 -3.11 -3.51
CA HIS A 65 -12.05 -3.41 -3.60
C HIS A 65 -12.42 -4.81 -3.07
N ASP A 66 -11.69 -5.82 -3.52
CA ASP A 66 -11.95 -7.23 -3.26
C ASP A 66 -11.19 -7.78 -2.05
N ALA A 67 -10.60 -6.90 -1.23
CA ALA A 67 -9.80 -7.31 -0.08
C ALA A 67 -10.59 -8.23 0.87
N VAL A 68 -10.01 -9.35 1.28
CA VAL A 68 -10.70 -10.39 2.06
C VAL A 68 -10.23 -10.41 3.51
N GLY A 69 -11.16 -10.55 4.45
CA GLY A 69 -10.86 -10.41 5.89
C GLY A 69 -10.52 -8.96 6.24
N GLY A 70 -9.71 -8.77 7.28
CA GLY A 70 -9.32 -7.42 7.73
C GLY A 70 -10.30 -6.80 8.72
N PRO A 71 -10.01 -5.57 9.18
CA PRO A 71 -10.96 -4.75 9.92
C PRO A 71 -12.14 -4.33 9.03
N ASP A 72 -13.20 -3.79 9.64
CA ASP A 72 -14.35 -3.26 8.91
C ASP A 72 -13.91 -2.21 7.86
N LYS A 73 -14.27 -2.48 6.60
CA LYS A 73 -13.94 -1.62 5.47
C LYS A 73 -14.80 -0.35 5.49
N PRO A 74 -14.20 0.84 5.51
CA PRO A 74 -14.95 2.09 5.45
C PRO A 74 -15.69 2.21 4.11
N ARG A 75 -16.75 3.02 4.08
CA ARG A 75 -17.44 3.35 2.84
C ARG A 75 -16.49 4.16 1.96
N ARG A 76 -16.23 3.67 0.75
CA ARG A 76 -15.42 4.41 -0.24
C ARG A 76 -16.07 5.74 -0.59
N GLN A 77 -15.24 6.77 -0.70
CA GLN A 77 -15.67 8.10 -1.12
C GLN A 77 -15.90 8.15 -2.63
N THR A 78 -16.30 9.33 -3.13
CA THR A 78 -16.53 9.53 -4.56
C THR A 78 -15.26 9.21 -5.34
N LYS A 79 -15.37 8.30 -6.30
CA LYS A 79 -14.27 7.89 -7.15
C LYS A 79 -13.74 9.07 -7.97
N THR A 80 -12.45 9.30 -7.91
CA THR A 80 -11.76 10.27 -8.78
C THR A 80 -10.90 9.55 -9.81
N THR A 81 -10.13 10.28 -10.59
CA THR A 81 -9.21 9.69 -11.58
C THR A 81 -7.79 9.79 -11.06
N PRO A 82 -7.01 8.70 -11.07
CA PRO A 82 -5.60 8.74 -10.67
C PRO A 82 -4.78 9.63 -11.61
N GLY A 83 -3.76 10.27 -11.08
CA GLY A 83 -2.80 11.06 -11.84
C GLY A 83 -1.94 10.22 -12.80
N PRO A 84 -1.27 10.85 -13.78
CA PRO A 84 -0.41 10.15 -14.71
C PRO A 84 0.79 9.53 -13.98
N ARG A 85 1.16 8.31 -14.36
CA ARG A 85 2.30 7.61 -13.74
C ARG A 85 3.61 8.35 -14.00
N GLY A 86 4.28 8.76 -12.92
CA GLY A 86 5.62 9.31 -12.97
C GLY A 86 6.69 8.26 -13.29
N ALA A 87 7.88 8.73 -13.65
CA ALA A 87 9.04 7.88 -13.88
C ALA A 87 9.50 7.22 -12.57
N LYS A 88 9.65 5.89 -12.58
CA LYS A 88 10.09 5.12 -11.41
C LYS A 88 11.56 5.45 -11.09
N PRO A 89 11.91 5.74 -9.84
CA PRO A 89 13.31 5.87 -9.46
C PRO A 89 14.01 4.50 -9.45
N ALA A 90 15.34 4.52 -9.34
CA ALA A 90 16.11 3.30 -9.11
C ALA A 90 15.66 2.65 -7.79
N ARG A 91 15.60 1.31 -7.77
CA ARG A 91 15.26 0.54 -6.57
C ARG A 91 16.52 0.29 -5.76
N GLY A 92 16.52 0.68 -4.49
CA GLY A 92 17.49 0.24 -3.50
C GLY A 92 17.36 -1.25 -3.21
N GLU A 93 18.38 -1.82 -2.58
CA GLU A 93 18.36 -3.21 -2.12
C GLU A 93 17.30 -3.36 -1.01
N PRO A 94 16.44 -4.39 -1.06
CA PRO A 94 15.45 -4.63 -0.01
C PRO A 94 16.12 -4.79 1.36
N GLY A 95 15.75 -3.90 2.29
CA GLY A 95 16.26 -3.89 3.65
C GLY A 95 15.69 -5.02 4.52
N PRO A 96 16.17 -5.13 5.77
CA PRO A 96 15.72 -6.15 6.71
C PRO A 96 14.22 -6.00 7.02
N THR A 97 13.57 -7.15 7.20
CA THR A 97 12.13 -7.23 7.50
C THR A 97 11.93 -7.74 8.91
N PRO A 98 11.00 -7.18 9.71
CA PRO A 98 10.69 -7.69 11.04
C PRO A 98 10.24 -9.16 11.00
N PRO A 99 10.50 -9.95 12.06
CA PRO A 99 9.89 -11.27 12.24
C PRO A 99 8.40 -11.09 12.56
N GLY A 100 7.62 -10.78 11.54
CA GLY A 100 6.21 -10.46 11.64
C GLY A 100 5.47 -10.96 10.40
N ARG A 101 4.15 -10.99 10.50
CA ARG A 101 3.25 -11.26 9.39
C ARG A 101 2.12 -10.26 9.44
N PHE A 102 1.43 -10.10 8.32
CA PHE A 102 0.16 -9.39 8.25
C PHE A 102 -0.78 -9.80 9.39
N SER A 103 -1.21 -8.82 10.18
CA SER A 103 -2.16 -8.99 11.29
C SER A 103 -3.39 -8.17 10.96
N ALA A 104 -4.30 -8.77 10.19
CA ALA A 104 -5.53 -8.19 9.65
C ALA A 104 -6.57 -7.74 10.71
N ALA A 105 -6.17 -7.44 11.94
CA ALA A 105 -7.06 -7.22 13.07
C ALA A 105 -7.49 -5.76 13.21
N THR A 106 -6.62 -4.80 12.89
CA THR A 106 -6.86 -3.37 13.15
C THR A 106 -6.34 -2.49 12.02
N TRP A 107 -6.91 -1.29 11.92
CA TRP A 107 -6.36 -0.21 11.11
C TRP A 107 -5.07 0.31 11.73
N SER A 108 -4.12 0.72 10.90
CA SER A 108 -2.95 1.48 11.31
C SER A 108 -3.33 2.95 11.58
N ASP A 109 -2.59 3.59 12.48
CA ASP A 109 -2.64 5.05 12.69
C ASP A 109 -1.75 5.83 11.75
N ARG A 110 -0.94 5.14 10.95
CA ARG A 110 -0.05 5.74 9.95
C ARG A 110 -0.79 5.95 8.63
N VAL A 111 -0.37 6.96 7.87
CA VAL A 111 -0.85 7.22 6.51
C VAL A 111 0.21 6.75 5.53
N PHE A 112 -0.17 5.99 4.50
CA PHE A 112 0.77 5.41 3.54
C PHE A 112 1.69 6.45 2.91
N ALA A 113 1.17 7.64 2.56
CA ALA A 113 1.96 8.72 1.95
C ALA A 113 3.07 9.25 2.86
N ASP A 114 2.91 9.20 4.19
CA ASP A 114 3.92 9.65 5.16
C ASP A 114 5.06 8.65 5.32
N LEU A 115 4.90 7.44 4.78
CA LEU A 115 5.91 6.38 4.83
C LEU A 115 6.84 6.39 3.63
N ILE A 116 6.71 7.36 2.70
CA ILE A 116 7.43 7.40 1.42
C ILE A 116 8.46 8.52 1.38
#